data_AF-A0A0C2H0Q1-F1
#
_entry.id   AF-A0A0C2H0Q1-F1
#
_cell.length_a   1.000
_cell.length_b   1.000
_cell.length_c   1.000
_cell.angle_alpha   90.00
_cell.angle_beta   90.00
_cell.angle_gamma   90.00
#
_symmetry.space_group_name_H-M   'P 1'
#
loop_
_entity.id
_entity.type
_entity.pdbx_description
1 polymer ?
#
loop_
_entity_poly.entity_id
_entity_poly.type
_entity_poly.pdbx_seq_one_letter_code
_entity_poly.pdbx_strand_id
1 'polypeptide(L)'
;MWNVHRIDWPPESPDLKPIELVWHQLKYYLRHTHKPHSKEELEEGISKFWTTKMTRTQCPIYINIHTAKRKVVAAKRSNIVE
;
A
#
# COMPACT_ATOMS: atom_id res chain seq x y z
N MET A 1 -26.75 -8.37 -9.48
CA MET A 1 -25.48 -9.14 -9.42
C MET A 1 -24.34 -8.19 -9.70
N TRP A 2 -23.37 -8.02 -8.80
CA TRP A 2 -22.25 -7.10 -9.00
C TRP A 2 -21.31 -7.65 -10.08
N ASN A 3 -21.12 -6.94 -11.18
CA ASN A 3 -20.23 -7.35 -12.27
C ASN A 3 -18.76 -7.08 -11.90
N VAL A 4 -18.21 -7.90 -10.98
CA VAL A 4 -16.83 -7.77 -10.49
C VAL A 4 -15.90 -8.66 -11.29
N HIS A 5 -14.95 -8.06 -12.00
CA HIS A 5 -13.89 -8.78 -12.69
C HIS A 5 -12.70 -9.02 -11.76
N ARG A 6 -12.20 -10.25 -11.72
CA ARG A 6 -11.00 -10.64 -10.96
C ARG A 6 -9.76 -10.48 -11.82
N ILE A 7 -8.65 -10.08 -11.20
CA ILE A 7 -7.35 -9.96 -11.85
C ILE A 7 -6.52 -11.19 -11.46
N ASP A 8 -5.85 -11.81 -12.44
CA ASP A 8 -4.90 -12.89 -12.16
C ASP A 8 -3.71 -12.37 -11.36
N TRP A 9 -3.43 -13.03 -10.24
CA TRP A 9 -2.40 -12.62 -9.31
C TRP A 9 -1.43 -13.76 -9.01
N PRO A 10 -0.11 -13.57 -9.20
CA PRO A 10 0.86 -14.60 -8.86
C PRO A 10 0.93 -14.83 -7.34
N PRO A 11 1.12 -16.08 -6.89
CA PRO A 11 1.34 -16.37 -5.47
C PRO A 11 2.62 -15.67 -4.98
N GLU A 12 2.70 -15.42 -3.66
CA GLU A 12 3.88 -14.86 -3.00
C GLU A 12 4.40 -13.53 -3.59
N SER A 13 3.53 -12.74 -4.23
CA SER A 13 3.90 -11.43 -4.79
C SER A 13 3.24 -10.26 -4.03
N PRO A 14 3.60 -10.02 -2.75
CA PRO A 14 3.12 -8.85 -2.01
C PRO A 14 3.72 -7.55 -2.57
N ASP A 15 4.92 -7.63 -3.15
CA ASP A 15 5.64 -6.55 -3.85
C ASP A 15 4.83 -5.90 -4.99
N LEU A 16 3.94 -6.68 -5.62
CA LEU A 16 3.06 -6.18 -6.65
C LEU A 16 1.80 -5.51 -6.09
N LYS A 17 1.42 -5.74 -4.82
CA LYS A 17 0.14 -5.29 -4.25
C LYS A 17 0.24 -3.82 -3.84
N PRO A 18 -0.54 -2.91 -4.46
CA PRO A 18 -0.52 -1.48 -4.13
C PRO A 18 -0.75 -1.16 -2.65
N ILE A 19 -1.57 -1.96 -1.97
CA ILE A 19 -1.93 -1.73 -0.56
C ILE A 19 -0.72 -1.86 0.37
N GLU A 20 0.31 -2.62 0.01
CA GLU A 20 1.53 -2.76 0.84
C GLU A 20 2.29 -1.44 0.94
N LEU A 21 2.31 -0.65 -0.12
CA LEU A 21 2.91 0.70 -0.11
C LEU A 21 2.14 1.64 0.82
N VAL A 22 0.81 1.47 0.86
CA VAL A 22 -0.05 2.25 1.72
C VAL A 22 0.16 1.87 3.19
N TRP A 23 0.25 0.56 3.48
CA TRP A 23 0.58 0.08 4.82
C TRP A 23 1.97 0.51 5.28
N HIS A 24 2.95 0.54 4.39
CA HIS A 24 4.27 1.08 4.70
C HIS A 24 4.17 2.55 5.15
N GLN A 25 3.47 3.39 4.38
CA GLN A 25 3.32 4.80 4.73
C GLN A 25 2.49 5.01 6.01
N LEU A 26 1.42 4.23 6.23
CA LEU A 26 0.63 4.29 7.46
C LEU A 26 1.51 3.98 8.68
N LYS A 27 2.24 2.87 8.64
CA LYS A 27 3.15 2.48 9.74
C LYS A 27 4.20 3.55 9.99
N TYR A 28 4.76 4.14 8.93
CA TYR A 28 5.70 5.24 9.06
C TYR A 28 5.07 6.47 9.74
N TYR A 29 3.86 6.86 9.32
CA TYR A 29 3.11 7.97 9.92
C TYR A 29 2.79 7.74 11.40
N LEU A 30 2.30 6.56 11.74
CA LEU A 30 1.98 6.20 13.12
C LEU A 30 3.24 6.19 14.00
N ARG A 31 4.36 5.67 13.50
CA ARG A 31 5.61 5.58 14.27
C ARG A 31 6.30 6.92 14.48
N HIS A 32 6.27 7.83 13.49
CA HIS A 32 7.08 9.05 13.51
C HIS A 32 6.29 10.33 13.71
N THR A 33 5.01 10.35 13.37
CA THR A 33 4.17 11.55 13.42
C THR A 33 3.08 11.47 14.48
N HIS A 34 2.21 10.45 14.43
CA HIS A 34 1.05 10.37 15.35
C HIS A 34 1.40 9.77 16.72
N LYS A 35 2.29 8.77 16.75
CA LYS A 35 2.86 8.15 17.96
C LYS A 35 1.80 7.76 19.02
N PRO A 36 0.85 6.88 18.68
CA PRO A 36 -0.18 6.47 19.63
C PRO A 36 0.40 5.62 20.78
N HIS A 37 -0.12 5.82 21.98
CA HIS A 37 0.19 5.06 23.19
C HIS A 37 -0.99 4.25 23.74
N SER A 38 -2.17 4.42 23.14
CA SER A 38 -3.38 3.64 23.42
C SER A 38 -4.00 3.08 22.14
N LYS A 39 -4.98 2.19 22.30
CA LYS A 39 -5.74 1.66 21.17
C LYS A 39 -6.58 2.76 20.53
N GLU A 40 -7.19 3.62 21.34
CA GLU A 40 -8.05 4.71 20.90
C GLU A 40 -7.25 5.73 20.07
N GLU A 41 -6.05 6.08 20.52
CA GLU A 41 -5.14 6.95 19.77
C GLU A 41 -4.68 6.29 18.46
N LEU A 42 -4.50 4.98 18.44
CA LEU A 42 -4.15 4.25 17.23
C LEU A 42 -5.29 4.32 16.20
N GLU A 43 -6.52 4.06 16.61
CA GLU A 43 -7.71 4.16 15.75
C GLU A 43 -7.91 5.57 15.20
N GLU A 44 -7.72 6.60 16.04
CA GLU A 44 -7.73 8.00 15.61
C GLU A 44 -6.65 8.27 14.57
N GLY A 45 -5.42 7.81 14.82
CA GLY A 45 -4.29 7.98 13.92
C GLY A 45 -4.51 7.35 12.54
N ILE A 46 -5.10 6.15 12.50
CA ILE A 46 -5.46 5.48 11.24
C ILE A 46 -6.52 6.29 10.48
N SER A 47 -7.55 6.78 11.18
CA SER A 47 -8.62 7.59 10.59
C SER A 47 -8.08 8.92 10.04
N LYS A 48 -7.18 9.56 10.79
CA LYS A 48 -6.50 10.79 10.38
C LYS A 48 -5.59 10.57 9.18
N PHE A 49 -4.87 9.45 9.12
CA PHE A 49 -4.05 9.09 7.97
C PHE A 49 -4.90 8.95 6.69
N TRP A 50 -6.02 8.22 6.76
CA TRP A 50 -6.94 8.09 5.62
C TRP A 50 -7.53 9.40 5.14
N THR A 51 -7.89 10.29 6.04
CA THR A 51 -8.51 11.57 5.67
C THR A 51 -7.49 12.62 5.20
N THR A 52 -6.23 12.55 5.64
CA THR A 52 -5.24 13.62 5.38
C THR A 52 -4.08 13.24 4.46
N LYS A 53 -3.75 11.95 4.34
CA LYS A 53 -2.58 11.47 3.56
C LYS A 53 -2.99 10.69 2.31
N MET A 54 -4.12 9.97 2.32
CA MET A 54 -4.67 9.33 1.12
C MET A 54 -5.49 10.30 0.28
N THR A 55 -4.80 11.27 -0.31
CA THR A 55 -5.42 12.20 -1.23
C THR A 55 -5.64 11.54 -2.60
N ARG A 56 -6.54 12.12 -3.41
CA ARG A 56 -6.76 11.70 -4.80
C ARG A 56 -5.50 11.77 -5.66
N THR A 57 -4.56 12.64 -5.32
CA THR A 57 -3.26 12.77 -6.00
C THR A 57 -2.26 11.71 -5.56
N GLN A 58 -2.40 11.17 -4.34
CA GLN A 58 -1.52 10.15 -3.82
C GLN A 58 -1.87 8.74 -4.35
N CYS A 59 -3.16 8.41 -4.53
CA CYS A 59 -3.59 7.09 -4.99
C CYS A 59 -2.93 6.59 -6.30
N PRO A 60 -2.79 7.41 -7.36
CA PRO A 60 -2.12 6.99 -8.60
C PRO A 60 -0.66 6.55 -8.40
N ILE A 61 0.02 7.13 -7.40
CA ILE A 61 1.41 6.77 -7.08
C ILE A 61 1.49 5.31 -6.59
N TYR A 62 0.51 4.88 -5.77
CA TYR A 62 0.48 3.50 -5.25
C TYR A 62 0.00 2.47 -6.28
N ILE A 63 -0.93 2.86 -7.16
CA ILE A 63 -1.58 1.94 -8.11
C ILE A 63 -0.71 1.69 -9.36
N ASN A 64 0.53 2.19 -9.39
CA ASN A 64 1.46 2.02 -10.52
C ASN A 64 2.07 0.60 -10.61
N ILE A 65 1.20 -0.42 -10.63
CA ILE A 65 1.54 -1.84 -10.73
C ILE A 65 2.24 -2.19 -12.04
N HIS A 66 1.98 -1.45 -13.13
CA HIS A 66 2.65 -1.69 -14.41
C HIS A 66 4.16 -1.46 -14.30
N THR A 67 4.59 -0.47 -13.53
CA THR A 67 6.01 -0.24 -13.26
C THR A 67 6.59 -1.35 -12.40
N ALA A 68 5.86 -1.79 -11.36
CA ALA A 68 6.28 -2.90 -10.50
C ALA A 68 6.45 -4.21 -11.31
N LYS A 69 5.49 -4.56 -12.16
CA LYS A 69 5.57 -5.74 -13.04
C LYS A 69 6.79 -5.71 -13.97
N ARG A 70 7.13 -4.54 -14.54
CA ARG A 70 8.34 -4.40 -15.37
C ARG A 70 9.62 -4.66 -14.56
N LYS A 71 9.68 -4.19 -13.31
CA LYS A 71 10.80 -4.46 -12.41
C LYS A 71 10.93 -5.96 -12.10
N VAL A 72 9.81 -6.65 -11.83
CA VAL A 72 9.83 -8.11 -11.58
C VAL A 72 10.35 -8.87 -12.80
N VAL A 73 9.94 -8.49 -14.01
CA VAL A 73 10.45 -9.09 -15.26
C VAL A 73 11.96 -8.84 -15.40
N ALA A 74 12.43 -7.61 -15.17
CA ALA A 74 13.84 -7.28 -15.22
C ALA A 74 14.66 -8.04 -14.15
N ALA A 75 14.08 -8.26 -12.97
CA ALA A 75 14.66 -9.03 -11.87
C ALA A 75 14.55 -10.55 -12.08
N LYS A 76 14.16 -11.02 -13.27
CA LYS A 76 13.98 -12.45 -13.59
C LYS A 76 13.05 -13.18 -12.61
N ARG A 77 11.96 -12.51 -12.21
CA ARG A 77 10.93 -12.99 -11.25
C ARG A 77 11.39 -13.05 -9.79
N SER A 78 12.49 -12.40 -9.45
CA SER A 78 12.88 -12.17 -8.05
C SER A 78 12.06 -11.03 -7.42
N ASN A 79 12.05 -10.96 -6.08
CA ASN A 79 11.41 -9.90 -5.31
C ASN A 79 12.05 -8.53 -5.60
N ILE A 80 11.23 -7.48 -5.68
CA ILE A 80 11.68 -6.10 -5.99
C ILE A 80 11.64 -5.12 -4.81
N VAL A 81 11.21 -5.59 -3.64
CA VAL A 81 11.29 -4.90 -2.36
C VAL A 81 12.38 -5.59 -1.54
N GLU A 82 13.50 -4.90 -1.34
CA GLU A 82 14.49 -5.21 -0.30
C GLU A 82 14.07 -4.59 1.04
#